data_AF-D4BRZ3-F1
#
_entry.id   AF-D4BRZ3-F1
#
_cell.length_a   1.000
_cell.length_b   1.000
_cell.length_c   1.000
_cell.angle_alpha   90.00
_cell.angle_beta   90.00
_cell.angle_gamma   90.00
#
_symmetry.space_group_name_H-M   'P 1'
#
loop_
_entity.id
_entity.type
_entity.pdbx_description
1 polymer ?
#
loop_
_entity_poly.entity_id
_entity_poly.type
_entity_poly.pdbx_seq_one_letter_code
_entity_poly.pdbx_strand_id
1 'polypeptide(L)'
;MNVTEAKRRMLGEARKAARLYANLVGTITRIACDDGMTLDIQWKASNFAHLCGLEYYADDNRTRRLPARRLYTDLLSGHGISVKRVAPTGDARWLARKTDVIASAFALNDASMVVESGNSRIRLYMGNTVWCIGLGRSGEDGPYYPQSLRKGNAAKEKMPGTQIHHVVSIKYLNTAQFHPSIQD
;
A
#
# COMPACT_ATOMS: atom_id res chain seq x y z
N MET A 1 13.55 -20.45 -1.64
CA MET A 1 12.17 -20.03 -1.33
C MET A 1 11.25 -20.55 -2.42
N ASN A 2 10.16 -21.24 -2.07
CA ASN A 2 9.18 -21.72 -3.05
C ASN A 2 8.26 -20.55 -3.49
N VAL A 3 8.41 -20.09 -4.73
CA VAL A 3 7.67 -18.92 -5.25
C VAL A 3 6.17 -19.21 -5.39
N THR A 4 5.79 -20.43 -5.77
CA THR A 4 4.38 -20.83 -5.86
C THR A 4 3.70 -20.76 -4.51
N GLU A 5 4.35 -21.25 -3.45
CA GLU A 5 3.82 -21.19 -2.09
C GLU A 5 3.75 -19.74 -1.57
N ALA A 6 4.78 -18.93 -1.83
CA ALA A 6 4.77 -17.51 -1.46
C ALA A 6 3.61 -16.74 -2.12
N LYS A 7 3.31 -17.03 -3.39
CA LYS A 7 2.16 -16.45 -4.10
C LYS A 7 0.83 -16.92 -3.51
N ARG A 8 0.70 -18.21 -3.19
CA ARG A 8 -0.50 -18.76 -2.54
C ARG A 8 -0.76 -18.09 -1.19
N ARG A 9 0.27 -17.99 -0.34
CA ARG A 9 0.18 -17.31 0.97
C ARG A 9 -0.18 -15.84 0.80
N MET A 10 0.47 -15.13 -0.11
CA MET A 10 0.13 -13.73 -0.41
C MET A 10 -1.32 -13.57 -0.86
N LEU A 11 -1.83 -14.40 -1.77
CA LEU A 11 -3.25 -14.31 -2.19
C LEU A 11 -4.22 -14.51 -1.00
N GLY A 12 -3.89 -15.41 -0.07
CA GLY A 12 -4.65 -15.60 1.15
C GLY A 12 -4.66 -14.36 2.05
N GLU A 13 -3.50 -13.77 2.31
CA GLU A 13 -3.40 -12.56 3.15
C GLU A 13 -3.96 -11.31 2.44
N ALA A 14 -3.75 -11.18 1.14
CA ALA A 14 -4.30 -10.11 0.32
C ALA A 14 -5.82 -10.12 0.33
N ARG A 15 -6.48 -11.29 0.38
CA ARG A 15 -7.94 -11.36 0.52
C ARG A 15 -8.43 -10.77 1.85
N LYS A 16 -7.73 -11.05 2.96
CA LYS A 16 -8.06 -10.45 4.26
C LYS A 16 -7.83 -8.94 4.23
N ALA A 17 -6.67 -8.54 3.70
CA ALA A 17 -6.26 -7.15 3.61
C ALA A 17 -7.18 -6.31 2.70
N ALA A 18 -7.70 -6.89 1.61
CA ALA A 18 -8.61 -6.22 0.69
C ALA A 18 -9.90 -5.75 1.38
N ARG A 19 -10.39 -6.51 2.39
CA ARG A 19 -11.57 -6.13 3.17
C ARG A 19 -11.31 -4.91 4.04
N LEU A 20 -10.13 -4.83 4.68
CA LEU A 20 -9.72 -3.64 5.43
C LEU A 20 -9.48 -2.44 4.49
N TYR A 21 -8.85 -2.70 3.35
CA TYR A 21 -8.60 -1.69 2.33
C TYR A 21 -9.89 -1.09 1.76
N ALA A 22 -11.01 -1.84 1.74
CA ALA A 22 -12.30 -1.36 1.26
C ALA A 22 -12.84 -0.16 2.05
N ASN A 23 -12.48 -0.01 3.31
CA ASN A 23 -12.84 1.17 4.11
C ASN A 23 -12.04 2.42 3.71
N LEU A 24 -10.95 2.25 2.97
CA LEU A 24 -10.06 3.33 2.53
C LEU A 24 -10.34 3.72 1.08
N VAL A 25 -10.66 2.75 0.20
CA VAL A 25 -10.83 3.01 -1.24
C VAL A 25 -11.84 4.12 -1.50
N GLY A 26 -11.42 5.08 -2.31
CA GLY A 26 -12.21 6.24 -2.67
C GLY A 26 -12.13 7.37 -1.64
N THR A 27 -11.49 7.19 -0.48
CA THR A 27 -11.35 8.23 0.56
C THR A 27 -10.00 8.94 0.50
N ILE A 28 -9.87 10.03 1.28
CA ILE A 28 -8.59 10.65 1.61
C ILE A 28 -8.31 10.46 3.10
N THR A 29 -7.11 10.02 3.47
CA THR A 29 -6.65 10.04 4.86
C THR A 29 -5.66 11.17 5.05
N ARG A 30 -5.99 12.12 5.93
CA ARG A 30 -5.07 13.17 6.37
C ARG A 30 -4.28 12.71 7.58
N ILE A 31 -2.96 12.77 7.46
CA ILE A 31 -2.00 12.57 8.55
C ILE A 31 -1.47 13.94 8.95
N ALA A 32 -1.50 14.24 10.25
CA ALA A 32 -0.88 15.43 10.82
C ALA A 32 0.19 15.02 11.83
N CYS A 33 1.32 15.70 11.77
CA CYS A 33 2.47 15.49 12.63
C CYS A 33 2.64 16.62 13.66
N ASP A 34 3.43 16.35 14.70
CA ASP A 34 3.71 17.26 15.82
C ASP A 34 4.41 18.57 15.42
N ASP A 35 5.21 18.53 14.35
CA ASP A 35 5.94 19.67 13.81
C ASP A 35 5.17 20.49 12.75
N GLY A 36 3.89 20.18 12.57
CA GLY A 36 3.02 20.85 11.60
C GLY A 36 3.06 20.25 10.19
N MET A 37 3.87 19.23 9.92
CA MET A 37 3.79 18.49 8.66
C MET A 37 2.40 17.88 8.51
N THR A 38 1.77 18.06 7.35
CA THR A 38 0.52 17.39 6.99
C THR A 38 0.62 16.74 5.63
N LEU A 39 0.01 15.57 5.47
CA LEU A 39 -0.08 14.88 4.19
C LEU A 39 -1.46 14.26 4.01
N ASP A 40 -1.95 14.33 2.78
CA ASP A 40 -3.20 13.69 2.36
C ASP A 40 -2.88 12.47 1.50
N ILE A 41 -3.41 11.32 1.89
CA ILE A 41 -3.25 10.06 1.16
C ILE A 41 -4.57 9.71 0.48
N GLN A 42 -4.57 9.73 -0.85
CA GLN A 42 -5.67 9.22 -1.67
C GLN A 42 -5.51 7.70 -1.87
N TRP A 43 -6.59 6.96 -1.62
CA TRP A 43 -6.61 5.51 -1.73
C TRP A 43 -7.43 5.06 -2.94
N LYS A 44 -6.78 4.43 -3.93
CA LYS A 44 -7.45 3.89 -5.13
C LYS A 44 -7.35 2.37 -5.17
N ALA A 45 -8.36 1.72 -5.76
CA ALA A 45 -8.35 0.28 -6.00
C ALA A 45 -7.08 -0.19 -6.75
N SER A 46 -6.60 0.63 -7.70
CA SER A 46 -5.39 0.37 -8.47
C SER A 46 -4.11 0.32 -7.63
N ASN A 47 -4.04 0.99 -6.48
CA ASN A 47 -2.84 0.96 -5.63
C ASN A 47 -2.62 -0.40 -4.94
N PHE A 48 -3.71 -1.15 -4.68
CA PHE A 48 -3.69 -2.35 -3.85
C PHE A 48 -2.72 -3.43 -4.38
N ALA A 49 -2.64 -3.59 -5.71
CA ALA A 49 -1.75 -4.58 -6.32
C ALA A 49 -0.26 -4.30 -6.05
N HIS A 50 0.13 -3.03 -6.04
CA HIS A 50 1.49 -2.61 -5.72
C HIS A 50 1.86 -2.87 -4.25
N LEU A 51 0.88 -2.76 -3.36
CA LEU A 51 1.05 -3.07 -1.94
C LEU A 51 1.27 -4.57 -1.73
N CYS A 52 0.47 -5.40 -2.40
CA CYS A 52 0.65 -6.85 -2.43
C CYS A 52 1.96 -7.27 -3.13
N GLY A 53 2.51 -6.42 -4.01
CA GLY A 53 3.68 -6.75 -4.80
C GLY A 53 3.40 -7.82 -5.86
N LEU A 54 2.20 -7.77 -6.45
CA LEU A 54 1.74 -8.74 -7.45
C LEU A 54 1.33 -8.04 -8.75
N GLU A 55 1.72 -8.63 -9.88
CA GLU A 55 1.07 -8.42 -11.18
C GLU A 55 0.03 -9.51 -11.39
N TYR A 56 -1.09 -9.14 -12.03
CA TYR A 56 -2.23 -10.04 -12.26
C TYR A 56 -2.52 -10.18 -13.76
N TYR A 57 -2.84 -11.39 -14.20
CA TYR A 57 -2.97 -11.76 -15.60
C TYR A 57 -4.28 -12.47 -15.90
N ALA A 58 -4.76 -12.35 -17.13
CA ALA A 58 -6.00 -12.98 -17.57
C ALA A 58 -5.88 -14.49 -17.76
N ASP A 59 -4.67 -14.98 -18.03
CA ASP A 59 -4.36 -16.35 -18.42
C ASP A 59 -3.19 -16.94 -17.63
N ASP A 60 -3.13 -18.27 -17.55
CA ASP A 60 -2.14 -19.01 -16.76
C ASP A 60 -0.72 -18.90 -17.34
N ASN A 61 -0.60 -18.62 -18.64
CA ASN A 61 0.67 -18.38 -19.32
C ASN A 61 1.18 -16.95 -19.13
N ARG A 62 0.39 -16.09 -18.46
CA ARG A 62 0.72 -14.69 -18.14
C ARG A 62 1.01 -13.85 -19.39
N THR A 63 0.31 -14.11 -20.49
CA THR A 63 0.49 -13.38 -21.76
C THR A 63 -0.20 -12.02 -21.76
N ARG A 64 -1.31 -11.88 -21.03
CA ARG A 64 -2.06 -10.61 -20.95
C ARG A 64 -2.21 -10.11 -19.53
N ARG A 65 -1.47 -9.05 -19.19
CA ARG A 65 -1.56 -8.36 -17.89
C ARG A 65 -2.90 -7.63 -17.77
N LEU A 66 -3.60 -7.83 -16.66
CA LEU A 66 -4.83 -7.12 -16.31
C LEU A 66 -4.51 -5.77 -15.67
N PRO A 67 -5.44 -4.79 -15.74
CA PRO A 67 -5.32 -3.55 -14.95
C PRO A 67 -5.14 -3.85 -13.46
N ALA A 68 -4.27 -3.07 -12.79
CA ALA A 68 -3.91 -3.29 -11.38
C ALA A 68 -5.13 -3.40 -10.45
N ARG A 69 -6.18 -2.60 -10.71
CA ARG A 69 -7.44 -2.62 -9.95
C ARG A 69 -8.14 -3.99 -9.97
N ARG A 70 -7.96 -4.81 -11.01
CA ARG A 70 -8.67 -6.10 -11.11
C ARG A 70 -8.26 -7.07 -10.02
N LEU A 71 -7.00 -7.04 -9.57
CA LEU A 71 -6.59 -7.89 -8.46
C LEU A 71 -7.44 -7.60 -7.21
N TYR A 72 -7.66 -6.32 -6.90
CA TYR A 72 -8.48 -5.90 -5.77
C TYR A 72 -9.96 -6.29 -5.93
N THR A 73 -10.57 -5.99 -7.08
CA THR A 73 -11.99 -6.30 -7.32
C THR A 73 -12.26 -7.80 -7.25
N ASP A 74 -11.36 -8.61 -7.82
CA ASP A 74 -11.57 -10.05 -7.93
C ASP A 74 -11.35 -10.72 -6.57
N LEU A 75 -10.40 -10.23 -5.75
CA LEU A 75 -10.23 -10.66 -4.37
C LEU A 75 -11.46 -10.40 -3.51
N LEU A 76 -12.12 -9.25 -3.67
CA LEU A 76 -13.34 -8.89 -2.94
C LEU A 76 -14.56 -9.69 -3.39
N SER A 77 -14.67 -9.96 -4.70
CA SER A 77 -15.79 -10.73 -5.26
C SER A 77 -15.82 -12.20 -4.82
N GLY A 78 -14.79 -12.68 -4.12
CA GLY A 78 -14.71 -14.06 -3.63
C GLY A 78 -14.26 -15.08 -4.68
N HIS A 79 -14.03 -14.66 -5.93
CA HIS A 79 -13.53 -15.55 -6.98
C HIS A 79 -12.16 -16.14 -6.64
N GLY A 80 -11.97 -17.41 -6.99
CA GLY A 80 -10.67 -18.07 -6.86
C GLY A 80 -9.67 -17.49 -7.87
N ILE A 81 -8.58 -16.89 -7.39
CA ILE A 81 -7.47 -16.46 -8.24
C ILE A 81 -6.44 -17.58 -8.34
N SER A 82 -6.21 -18.08 -9.56
CA SER A 82 -5.14 -19.06 -9.82
C SER A 82 -3.76 -18.46 -9.52
N VAL A 83 -2.94 -19.19 -8.79
CA VAL A 83 -1.54 -18.83 -8.49
C VAL A 83 -0.70 -18.67 -9.76
N LYS A 84 -1.08 -19.32 -10.87
CA LYS A 84 -0.39 -19.19 -12.17
C LYS A 84 -0.62 -17.82 -12.80
N ARG A 85 -1.76 -17.19 -12.51
CA ARG A 85 -2.16 -15.87 -13.04
C ARG A 85 -1.58 -14.69 -12.28
N VAL A 86 -0.71 -14.93 -11.30
CA VAL A 86 -0.02 -13.86 -10.55
C VAL A 86 1.49 -14.03 -10.60
N ALA A 87 2.20 -12.91 -10.65
CA ALA A 87 3.65 -12.84 -10.61
C ALA A 87 4.12 -11.78 -9.59
N PRO A 88 5.25 -11.97 -8.89
CA PRO A 88 5.79 -10.92 -8.04
C PRO A 88 6.27 -9.72 -8.86
N THR A 89 5.99 -8.50 -8.41
CA THR A 89 6.59 -7.27 -8.97
C THR A 89 8.03 -7.15 -8.45
N GLY A 90 8.97 -7.86 -9.08
CA GLY A 90 10.40 -7.88 -8.71
C GLY A 90 10.84 -9.16 -7.98
N ASP A 91 11.86 -9.06 -7.14
CA ASP A 91 12.42 -10.23 -6.46
C ASP A 91 11.42 -10.86 -5.50
N ALA A 92 11.12 -12.14 -5.72
CA ALA A 92 10.13 -12.90 -4.98
C ALA A 92 10.41 -12.96 -3.46
N ARG A 93 11.67 -12.77 -3.02
CA ARG A 93 12.01 -12.70 -1.59
C ARG A 93 11.31 -11.55 -0.87
N TRP A 94 10.98 -10.47 -1.58
CA TRP A 94 10.21 -9.36 -1.03
C TRP A 94 8.74 -9.69 -0.85
N LEU A 95 8.19 -10.63 -1.64
CA LEU A 95 6.80 -11.06 -1.53
C LEU A 95 6.53 -11.68 -0.15
N ALA A 96 7.44 -12.53 0.33
CA ALA A 96 7.34 -13.13 1.66
C ALA A 96 7.29 -12.06 2.76
N ARG A 97 8.16 -11.03 2.68
CA ARG A 97 8.19 -9.95 3.66
C ARG A 97 6.93 -9.09 3.65
N LYS A 98 6.34 -8.83 2.48
CA LYS A 98 5.04 -8.14 2.35
C LYS A 98 3.91 -8.97 2.93
N THR A 99 3.95 -10.29 2.73
CA THR A 99 2.91 -11.21 3.22
C THR A 99 2.77 -11.15 4.75
N ASP A 100 3.88 -10.98 5.47
CA ASP A 100 3.88 -10.89 6.93
C ASP A 100 3.16 -9.64 7.48
N VAL A 101 2.96 -8.59 6.67
CA VAL A 101 2.48 -7.28 7.14
C VAL A 101 1.25 -6.77 6.40
N ILE A 102 0.92 -7.30 5.22
CA ILE A 102 -0.21 -6.80 4.39
C ILE A 102 -1.56 -6.87 5.10
N ALA A 103 -1.79 -7.90 5.93
CA ALA A 103 -3.07 -8.09 6.62
C ALA A 103 -3.34 -7.03 7.70
N SER A 104 -2.31 -6.43 8.30
CA SER A 104 -2.44 -5.34 9.26
C SER A 104 -2.11 -3.97 8.63
N ALA A 105 -1.73 -3.93 7.34
CA ALA A 105 -1.19 -2.73 6.71
C ALA A 105 -2.16 -1.53 6.69
N PHE A 106 -3.45 -1.79 6.88
CA PHE A 106 -4.53 -0.82 6.70
C PHE A 106 -5.23 -0.44 8.00
N ALA A 107 -4.74 -0.92 9.14
CA ALA A 107 -5.08 -0.38 10.46
C ALA A 107 -4.30 0.92 10.70
N LEU A 108 -4.70 2.00 10.01
CA LEU A 108 -3.92 3.24 10.00
C LEU A 108 -3.82 3.92 11.37
N ASN A 109 -4.71 3.59 12.31
CA ASN A 109 -4.65 4.05 13.70
C ASN A 109 -3.33 3.68 14.40
N ASP A 110 -2.58 2.72 13.87
CA ASP A 110 -1.26 2.35 14.37
C ASP A 110 -0.13 3.21 13.76
N ALA A 111 -0.42 4.14 12.84
CA ALA A 111 0.60 4.98 12.23
C ALA A 111 1.23 5.91 13.27
N SER A 112 2.55 5.86 13.40
CA SER A 112 3.27 6.56 14.46
C SER A 112 4.23 7.63 13.94
N MET A 113 4.76 7.45 12.72
CA MET A 113 5.82 8.31 12.19
C MET A 113 5.73 8.44 10.68
N VAL A 114 6.02 9.63 10.17
CA VAL A 114 6.31 9.89 8.77
C VAL A 114 7.81 10.12 8.64
N VAL A 115 8.43 9.44 7.68
CA VAL A 115 9.86 9.61 7.37
C VAL A 115 9.97 10.20 5.97
N GLU A 116 10.61 11.36 5.87
CA GLU A 116 11.02 12.00 4.63
C GLU A 116 12.51 11.78 4.42
N SER A 117 12.91 10.98 3.43
CA SER A 117 14.33 10.81 3.10
C SER A 117 14.86 12.03 2.34
N GLY A 118 16.19 12.22 2.33
CA GLY A 118 16.83 13.37 1.64
C GLY A 118 16.64 13.46 0.11
N ASN A 119 15.96 12.50 -0.50
CA ASN A 119 15.47 12.57 -1.89
C ASN A 119 13.93 12.66 -1.96
N SER A 120 13.32 13.23 -0.92
CA SER A 120 11.88 13.52 -0.76
C SER A 120 10.95 12.31 -0.89
N ARG A 121 11.45 11.09 -0.61
CA ARG A 121 10.58 9.92 -0.53
C ARG A 121 9.93 9.89 0.84
N ILE A 122 8.61 9.83 0.85
CA ILE A 122 7.81 9.76 2.07
C ILE A 122 7.45 8.31 2.40
N ARG A 123 7.59 7.94 3.67
CA ARG A 123 7.18 6.65 4.22
C ARG A 123 6.34 6.84 5.48
N LEU A 124 5.17 6.20 5.53
CA LEU A 124 4.32 6.16 6.71
C LEU A 124 4.59 4.85 7.49
N TYR A 125 5.17 4.96 8.68
CA TYR A 125 5.50 3.86 9.59
C TYR A 125 4.39 3.58 10.58
N MET A 126 4.23 2.30 10.92
CA MET A 126 3.06 1.78 11.65
C MET A 126 3.46 0.85 12.79
N GLY A 127 2.65 0.80 13.85
CA GLY A 127 2.53 -0.25 14.88
C GLY A 127 3.82 -0.99 15.19
N ASN A 128 4.77 -0.30 15.84
CA ASN A 128 6.14 -0.72 16.17
C ASN A 128 7.23 -0.38 15.15
N THR A 129 6.92 0.42 14.12
CA THR A 129 7.89 0.99 13.15
C THR A 129 8.72 -0.02 12.35
N VAL A 130 8.31 -1.29 12.33
CA VAL A 130 9.01 -2.39 11.63
C VAL A 130 8.52 -2.63 10.20
N TRP A 131 7.53 -1.85 9.76
CA TRP A 131 7.11 -1.77 8.37
C TRP A 131 6.52 -0.39 8.06
N CYS A 132 6.44 -0.07 6.77
CA CYS A 132 5.93 1.20 6.28
C CYS A 132 5.22 1.10 4.93
N ILE A 133 4.35 2.05 4.67
CA ILE A 133 3.81 2.34 3.33
C ILE A 133 4.67 3.45 2.72
N GLY A 134 5.35 3.15 1.61
CA GLY A 134 6.00 4.17 0.79
C GLY A 134 4.96 4.89 -0.06
N LEU A 135 5.02 6.22 -0.04
CA LEU A 135 4.06 7.09 -0.70
C LEU A 135 4.66 7.70 -1.97
N GLY A 136 3.89 7.68 -3.06
CA GLY A 136 4.14 8.52 -4.24
C GLY A 136 3.29 9.78 -4.16
N ARG A 137 3.62 10.82 -4.93
CA ARG A 137 2.86 12.09 -4.98
C ARG A 137 2.22 12.26 -6.36
N SER A 138 0.96 12.68 -6.40
CA SER A 138 0.23 12.92 -7.65
C SER A 138 0.54 14.31 -8.20
N GLY A 139 1.68 14.47 -8.88
CA GLY A 139 2.16 15.79 -9.28
C GLY A 139 2.76 16.57 -8.11
N GLU A 140 3.11 17.83 -8.34
CA GLU A 140 3.83 18.66 -7.36
C GLU A 140 2.96 19.01 -6.15
N ASP A 141 1.68 19.35 -6.35
CA ASP A 141 0.77 19.76 -5.26
C ASP A 141 -0.36 18.77 -4.97
N GLY A 142 -0.41 17.64 -5.69
CA GLY A 142 -1.48 16.67 -5.48
C GLY A 142 -1.26 15.78 -4.26
N PRO A 143 -2.31 15.01 -3.89
CA PRO A 143 -2.25 14.11 -2.75
C PRO A 143 -1.20 13.02 -2.95
N TYR A 144 -0.73 12.49 -1.84
CA TYR A 144 0.03 11.26 -1.83
C TYR A 144 -0.84 10.07 -2.16
N TYR A 145 -0.24 8.98 -2.63
CA TYR A 145 -0.91 7.71 -2.82
C TYR A 145 0.00 6.57 -2.37
N PRO A 146 -0.57 5.47 -1.88
CA PRO A 146 0.22 4.31 -1.44
C PRO A 146 0.87 3.64 -2.66
N GLN A 147 2.20 3.62 -2.70
CA GLN A 147 2.96 3.11 -3.84
C GLN A 147 3.64 1.77 -3.53
N SER A 148 4.04 1.54 -2.28
CA SER A 148 4.65 0.28 -1.89
C SER A 148 4.46 -0.03 -0.41
N LEU A 149 4.46 -1.33 -0.08
CA LEU A 149 4.53 -1.83 1.29
C LEU A 149 5.90 -2.47 1.53
N ARG A 150 6.58 -2.10 2.60
CA ARG A 150 7.93 -2.59 2.92
C ARG A 150 8.05 -2.95 4.40
N LYS A 151 8.68 -4.08 4.68
CA LYS A 151 9.18 -4.43 6.02
C LYS A 151 10.53 -3.76 6.22
N GLY A 152 10.66 -2.92 7.24
CA GLY A 152 11.84 -2.09 7.50
C GLY A 152 11.66 -1.30 8.79
N ASN A 153 12.75 -1.08 9.52
CA ASN A 153 12.72 -0.38 10.81
C ASN A 153 13.00 1.12 10.61
N ALA A 154 12.15 2.00 11.14
CA ALA A 154 12.34 3.46 11.04
C ALA A 154 13.71 3.94 11.57
N ALA A 155 14.25 3.29 12.60
CA ALA A 155 15.58 3.63 13.15
C ALA A 155 16.71 3.47 12.13
N LYS A 156 16.55 2.56 11.15
CA LYS A 156 17.54 2.35 10.08
C LYS A 156 17.47 3.40 8.98
N GLU A 157 16.43 4.23 8.98
CA GLU A 157 16.27 5.33 8.02
C GLU A 157 16.97 6.62 8.47
N LYS A 158 17.53 6.67 9.69
CA LYS A 158 18.27 7.83 10.22
C LYS A 158 19.60 8.03 9.48
N MET A 159 19.51 8.46 8.22
CA MET A 159 20.63 8.85 7.37
C MET A 159 20.66 10.38 7.27
N PRO A 160 21.83 10.99 6.96
CA PRO A 160 21.92 12.43 6.73
C PRO A 160 20.85 12.93 5.74
N GLY A 161 20.18 14.03 6.10
CA GLY A 161 19.10 14.61 5.30
C GLY A 161 17.73 13.92 5.44
N THR A 162 17.58 12.95 6.34
CA THR A 162 16.28 12.34 6.66
C THR A 162 15.59 13.11 7.77
N GLN A 163 14.34 13.50 7.54
CA GLN A 163 13.46 14.10 8.53
C GLN A 163 12.47 13.06 9.05
N ILE A 164 12.14 13.18 10.32
CA ILE A 164 11.23 12.29 11.03
C ILE A 164 10.17 13.16 11.69
N HIS A 165 8.92 12.91 11.33
CA HIS A 165 7.76 13.65 11.82
C HIS A 165 6.88 12.68 12.62
N HIS A 166 6.50 13.02 13.85
CA HIS A 166 5.72 12.11 14.70
C HIS A 166 4.23 12.35 14.48
N VAL A 167 3.49 11.28 14.16
CA VAL A 167 2.06 11.38 13.87
C VAL A 167 1.31 11.69 15.16
N VAL A 168 0.50 12.75 15.14
CA VAL A 168 -0.35 13.17 16.26
C VAL A 168 -1.84 13.02 15.96
N SER A 169 -2.23 12.98 14.68
CA SER A 169 -3.63 12.84 14.30
C SER A 169 -3.78 12.18 12.93
N ILE A 170 -4.85 11.39 12.80
CA ILE A 170 -5.27 10.73 11.57
C ILE A 170 -6.76 11.03 11.37
N LYS A 171 -7.12 11.60 10.22
CA LYS A 171 -8.50 11.94 9.88
C LYS A 171 -8.89 11.30 8.56
N TYR A 172 -10.03 10.62 8.55
CA TYR A 172 -10.64 10.08 7.34
C TYR A 172 -11.56 11.15 6.76
N LEU A 173 -11.19 11.69 5.60
CA LEU A 173 -11.93 12.70 4.89
C LEU A 173 -12.83 12.02 3.85
N ASN A 174 -14.14 12.22 3.97
CA ASN A 174 -15.09 11.75 2.98
C ASN A 174 -14.94 12.54 1.67
N THR A 175 -14.75 11.83 0.58
CA THR A 175 -14.57 12.39 -0.77
C THR A 175 -15.87 12.78 -1.46
N ALA A 176 -17.02 12.75 -0.76
CA ALA A 176 -18.26 13.33 -1.26
C ALA A 176 -18.13 14.84 -1.61
N GLN A 177 -17.05 15.51 -1.19
CA GLN A 177 -16.70 16.88 -1.55
C GLN A 177 -15.63 17.01 -2.65
N PHE A 178 -14.98 15.90 -3.04
CA PHE A 178 -14.00 15.86 -4.13
C PHE A 178 -14.47 14.86 -5.17
N HIS A 179 -15.47 15.23 -5.94
CA HIS A 179 -15.75 14.58 -7.21
C HIS A 179 -14.68 15.03 -8.21
N PRO A 180 -13.80 14.12 -8.63
CA PRO A 180 -13.68 13.82 -10.03
C PRO A 180 -14.34 12.47 -10.26
N SER A 181 -14.92 12.32 -11.45
CA SER A 181 -15.36 11.08 -12.05
C SER A 181 -14.73 9.83 -11.43
N ILE A 182 -15.57 8.84 -11.12
CA ILE A 182 -15.13 7.44 -11.02
C ILE A 182 -14.63 7.07 -12.42
N GLN A 183 -13.37 7.42 -12.70
CA GLN A 183 -12.60 6.98 -13.84
C GLN A 183 -11.28 6.46 -13.27
N ASP A 184 -11.39 5.23 -12.78
CA ASP A 184 -10.35 4.23 -12.93
C ASP A 184 -10.47 3.62 -14.33
#